data_AF-A0A4Z1A2X4-F1
#
_entry.id   AF-A0A4Z1A2X4-F1
#
_cell.length_a   1.000
_cell.length_b   1.000
_cell.length_c   1.000
_cell.angle_alpha   90.00
_cell.angle_beta   90.00
_cell.angle_gamma   90.00
#
_symmetry.space_group_name_H-M   'P 1'
#
loop_
_entity.id
_entity.type
_entity.pdbx_description
1 polymer ?
#
loop_
_entity_poly.entity_id
_entity_poly.type
_entity_poly.pdbx_seq_one_letter_code
_entity_poly.pdbx_strand_id
1 'polypeptide(L)'
;MNFEKLWQDGYFPRTEKLIREIAIIAKEGWSQATLSASPSWWGKMALSKTSGGGGGFILRKVAGGYEVSYANQGKYNYLAVIEKGRGSFDMKPSILASKRARMGKNGRYTIVPLSKEKGGEKISPSNSNINGLMTKIGSRKEPNAYGQTVTRNRYSYSRDQGMSGKGNVYETRQHQKDGSIQSSYTKFITVSESSNGFIYPAIKAQNNQAKIETVVKKALASNSLKSAVAKDIKGIISHLVKKYGSK
;
A
#
# COMPACT_ATOMS: atom_id res chain seq x y z
N MET A 1 -44.90 -7.93 18.17
CA MET A 1 -44.14 -7.89 16.89
C MET A 1 -42.72 -7.46 17.24
N ASN A 2 -41.70 -8.28 16.94
CA ASN A 2 -40.29 -7.89 17.15
C ASN A 2 -39.79 -7.19 15.88
N PHE A 3 -39.22 -5.98 15.99
CA PHE A 3 -38.65 -5.23 14.87
C PHE A 3 -37.53 -6.00 14.15
N GLU A 4 -36.70 -6.75 14.87
CA GLU A 4 -35.66 -7.58 14.25
C GLU A 4 -36.25 -8.65 13.35
N LYS A 5 -37.35 -9.27 13.79
CA LYS A 5 -38.05 -10.30 12.99
C LYS A 5 -38.66 -9.68 11.73
N LEU A 6 -39.27 -8.49 11.83
CA LEU A 6 -39.81 -7.77 10.67
C LEU A 6 -38.72 -7.33 9.68
N TRP A 7 -37.55 -6.97 10.20
CA TRP A 7 -36.38 -6.69 9.38
C TRP A 7 -35.91 -7.93 8.62
N GLN A 8 -35.76 -9.06 9.32
CA GLN A 8 -35.37 -10.35 8.71
C GLN A 8 -36.39 -10.85 7.68
N ASP A 9 -37.68 -10.63 7.94
CA ASP A 9 -38.78 -10.98 7.04
C ASP A 9 -38.89 -10.03 5.82
N GLY A 10 -38.01 -9.02 5.70
CA GLY A 10 -37.91 -8.16 4.52
C GLY A 10 -38.92 -7.02 4.45
N TYR A 11 -39.54 -6.63 5.58
CA TYR A 11 -40.57 -5.57 5.60
C TYR A 11 -40.02 -4.13 5.47
N PHE A 12 -38.69 -3.96 5.45
CA PHE A 12 -38.03 -2.65 5.38
C PHE A 12 -37.15 -2.46 4.12
N PRO A 13 -37.63 -2.74 2.90
CA PRO A 13 -36.79 -2.78 1.71
C PRO A 13 -36.18 -1.41 1.35
N ARG A 14 -36.88 -0.31 1.62
CA ARG A 14 -36.37 1.05 1.30
C ARG A 14 -35.31 1.48 2.31
N THR A 15 -35.58 1.20 3.58
CA THR A 15 -34.65 1.47 4.68
C THR A 15 -33.38 0.64 4.51
N GLU A 16 -33.51 -0.64 4.19
CA GLU A 16 -32.38 -1.54 3.92
C GLU A 16 -31.53 -1.05 2.76
N LYS A 17 -32.15 -0.64 1.65
CA LYS A 17 -31.44 -0.07 0.51
C LYS A 17 -30.58 1.13 0.92
N LEU A 18 -31.15 2.09 1.64
CA LEU A 18 -30.42 3.29 2.08
C LEU A 18 -29.31 2.96 3.08
N ILE A 19 -29.54 2.04 4.02
CA ILE A 19 -28.50 1.60 4.96
C ILE A 19 -27.34 0.94 4.21
N ARG A 20 -27.64 0.10 3.20
CA ARG A 20 -26.61 -0.50 2.32
C ARG A 20 -25.82 0.57 1.56
N GLU A 21 -26.49 1.59 1.01
CA GLU A 21 -25.82 2.70 0.32
C GLU A 21 -24.89 3.48 1.28
N ILE A 22 -25.35 3.79 2.49
CA ILE A 22 -24.52 4.44 3.53
C ILE A 22 -23.29 3.58 3.87
N ALA A 23 -23.48 2.26 4.01
CA ALA A 23 -22.39 1.34 4.31
C ALA A 23 -21.35 1.28 3.17
N ILE A 24 -21.80 1.29 1.91
CA ILE A 24 -20.91 1.33 0.74
C ILE A 24 -20.10 2.63 0.75
N ILE A 25 -20.74 3.79 0.92
CA ILE A 25 -20.06 5.09 0.96
C ILE A 25 -19.03 5.14 2.10
N ALA A 26 -19.38 4.65 3.28
CA ALA A 26 -18.47 4.61 4.43
C ALA A 26 -17.24 3.74 4.13
N LYS A 27 -17.45 2.56 3.55
CA LYS A 27 -16.38 1.62 3.18
C LYS A 27 -15.48 2.19 2.08
N GLU A 28 -16.05 2.81 1.06
CA GLU A 28 -15.29 3.46 -0.02
C GLU A 28 -14.50 4.66 0.48
N GLY A 29 -15.12 5.52 1.28
CA GLY A 29 -14.45 6.66 1.91
C GLY A 29 -13.28 6.22 2.78
N TRP A 30 -13.45 5.16 3.57
CA TRP A 30 -12.38 4.59 4.39
C TRP A 30 -11.24 4.03 3.54
N SER A 31 -11.58 3.31 2.47
CA SER A 31 -10.61 2.73 1.56
C SER A 31 -9.78 3.81 0.86
N GLN A 32 -10.44 4.84 0.32
CA GLN A 32 -9.76 5.95 -0.36
C GLN A 32 -8.89 6.77 0.57
N ALA A 33 -9.37 7.09 1.78
CA ALA A 33 -8.61 7.85 2.76
C ALA A 33 -7.38 7.06 3.28
N THR A 34 -7.51 5.74 3.40
CA THR A 34 -6.38 4.87 3.76
C THR A 34 -5.36 4.76 2.62
N LEU A 35 -5.84 4.70 1.38
CA LEU A 35 -5.03 4.65 0.17
C LEU A 35 -4.20 5.91 -0.02
N SER A 36 -4.83 7.08 0.09
CA SER A 36 -4.17 8.37 -0.08
C SER A 36 -3.12 8.62 1.00
N ALA A 37 -3.34 8.12 2.21
CA ALA A 37 -2.42 8.25 3.32
C ALA A 37 -1.35 7.15 3.40
N SER A 38 -1.32 6.21 2.45
CA SER A 38 -0.34 5.12 2.45
C SER A 38 1.09 5.67 2.39
N PRO A 39 1.96 5.41 3.40
CA PRO A 39 3.41 5.55 3.28
C PRO A 39 4.00 5.12 1.94
N SER A 40 5.07 5.79 1.55
CA SER A 40 5.85 5.43 0.37
C SER A 40 6.48 4.05 0.55
N TRP A 41 7.06 3.51 -0.52
CA TRP A 41 7.76 2.22 -0.48
C TRP A 41 8.79 2.15 0.65
N TRP A 42 9.51 3.24 0.92
CA TRP A 42 10.48 3.34 2.01
C TRP A 42 9.83 3.21 3.38
N GLY A 43 8.69 3.87 3.61
CA GLY A 43 7.95 3.77 4.87
C GLY A 43 7.38 2.38 5.09
N LYS A 44 6.84 1.77 4.03
CA LYS A 44 6.40 0.35 4.05
C LYS A 44 7.55 -0.58 4.40
N MET A 45 8.74 -0.33 3.86
CA MET A 45 9.90 -1.19 4.13
C MET A 45 10.44 -1.03 5.54
N ALA A 46 10.43 0.19 6.07
CA ALA A 46 10.93 0.45 7.41
C ALA A 46 9.99 -0.05 8.52
N LEU A 47 8.70 -0.19 8.23
CA LEU A 47 7.70 -0.77 9.14
C LEU A 47 7.59 -2.30 9.05
N SER A 48 8.19 -2.92 8.03
CA SER A 48 8.18 -4.37 7.81
C SER A 48 9.22 -5.10 8.66
N LYS A 49 8.92 -6.34 9.08
CA LYS A 49 9.91 -7.28 9.67
C LYS A 49 10.72 -8.03 8.62
N THR A 50 10.28 -8.07 7.36
CA THR A 50 10.91 -8.85 6.27
C THR A 50 11.14 -8.01 5.03
N SER A 51 12.17 -8.36 4.27
CA SER A 51 12.55 -7.68 3.03
C SER A 51 11.84 -8.24 1.81
N GLY A 52 11.33 -7.36 0.94
CA GLY A 52 10.62 -7.77 -0.28
C GLY A 52 9.34 -6.99 -0.59
N GLY A 53 9.00 -5.97 0.22
CA GLY A 53 7.83 -5.12 -0.04
C GLY A 53 6.52 -5.58 0.61
N GLY A 54 6.58 -6.45 1.62
CA GLY A 54 5.37 -6.97 2.25
C GLY A 54 4.87 -6.20 3.49
N GLY A 55 5.38 -5.00 3.77
CA GLY A 55 4.83 -4.11 4.81
C GLY A 55 3.69 -3.23 4.30
N GLY A 56 2.89 -3.77 3.38
CA GLY A 56 1.83 -3.04 2.70
C GLY A 56 0.49 -3.76 2.82
N PHE A 57 -0.57 -3.01 2.59
CA PHE A 57 -1.88 -3.59 2.39
C PHE A 57 -1.98 -4.20 1.00
N ILE A 58 -2.47 -5.44 0.93
CA ILE A 58 -2.99 -6.03 -0.28
C ILE A 58 -4.43 -5.54 -0.40
N LEU A 59 -4.70 -4.81 -1.47
CA LEU A 59 -6.03 -4.34 -1.79
C LEU A 59 -6.60 -5.25 -2.86
N ARG A 60 -7.59 -6.06 -2.48
CA ARG A 60 -8.37 -6.85 -3.43
C ARG A 60 -9.65 -6.10 -3.73
N LYS A 61 -9.90 -5.79 -5.01
CA LYS A 61 -11.20 -5.22 -5.41
C LYS A 61 -12.27 -6.28 -5.21
N VAL A 62 -13.34 -5.92 -4.49
CA VAL A 62 -14.51 -6.77 -4.22
C VAL A 62 -15.78 -6.00 -4.57
N ALA A 63 -16.93 -6.67 -4.68
CA ALA A 63 -18.20 -5.98 -4.84
C ALA A 63 -18.39 -4.95 -3.71
N GLY A 64 -18.63 -3.68 -4.06
CA GLY A 64 -18.76 -2.58 -3.09
C GLY A 64 -17.45 -2.15 -2.42
N GLY A 65 -16.30 -2.20 -3.12
CA GLY A 65 -15.08 -1.49 -2.70
C GLY A 65 -13.80 -2.34 -2.73
N TYR A 66 -12.94 -2.13 -1.72
CA TYR A 66 -11.69 -2.88 -1.56
C TYR A 66 -11.71 -3.68 -0.27
N GLU A 67 -11.20 -4.90 -0.33
CA GLU A 67 -10.80 -5.68 0.83
C GLU A 67 -9.32 -5.40 1.10
N VAL A 68 -9.06 -4.92 2.31
CA VAL A 68 -7.73 -4.57 2.77
C VAL A 68 -7.19 -5.74 3.58
N SER A 69 -6.26 -6.49 3.01
CA SER A 69 -5.54 -7.58 3.69
C SER A 69 -4.11 -7.15 4.00
N TYR A 70 -3.54 -7.69 5.08
CA TYR A 70 -2.18 -7.35 5.50
C TYR A 70 -1.22 -8.36 4.91
N ALA A 71 -0.31 -7.92 4.03
CA ALA A 71 0.65 -8.84 3.41
C ALA A 71 1.64 -9.47 4.42
N ASN A 72 1.80 -8.88 5.61
CA ASN A 72 2.60 -9.45 6.70
C ASN A 72 2.14 -9.01 8.09
N GLN A 73 2.40 -9.87 9.08
CA GLN A 73 2.48 -9.54 10.49
C GLN A 73 3.80 -8.81 10.83
N GLY A 74 3.99 -7.62 10.27
CA GLY A 74 5.12 -6.74 10.63
C GLY A 74 5.14 -6.39 12.12
N LYS A 75 6.15 -5.64 12.59
CA LYS A 75 6.22 -5.16 13.99
C LYS A 75 5.11 -4.15 14.28
N TYR A 76 4.54 -3.54 13.24
CA TYR A 76 3.56 -2.48 13.34
C TYR A 76 2.32 -2.80 12.50
N ASN A 77 1.14 -2.58 13.09
CA ASN A 77 -0.12 -2.53 12.36
C ASN A 77 -0.16 -1.22 11.57
N TYR A 78 -0.07 -1.32 10.24
CA TYR A 78 0.03 -0.15 9.38
C TYR A 78 -1.24 0.72 9.40
N LEU A 79 -2.44 0.13 9.57
CA LEU A 79 -3.67 0.92 9.69
C LEU A 79 -3.63 1.73 10.97
N ALA A 80 -3.17 1.11 12.07
CA ALA A 80 -3.00 1.81 13.32
C ALA A 80 -1.99 2.95 13.21
N VAL A 81 -0.91 2.79 12.44
CA VAL A 81 0.08 3.84 12.17
C VAL A 81 -0.50 4.97 11.31
N ILE A 82 -1.32 4.67 10.31
CA ILE A 82 -2.02 5.71 9.53
C ILE A 82 -3.03 6.44 10.40
N GLU A 83 -3.79 5.69 11.20
CA GLU A 83 -4.87 6.25 12.01
C GLU A 83 -4.32 7.15 13.11
N LYS A 84 -3.35 6.66 13.88
CA LYS A 84 -2.77 7.35 15.04
C LYS A 84 -1.57 8.23 14.69
N GLY A 85 -1.02 8.08 13.50
CA GLY A 85 0.24 8.71 13.10
C GLY A 85 1.45 8.05 13.74
N ARG A 86 2.63 8.58 13.39
CA ARG A 86 3.94 8.18 13.94
C ARG A 86 4.93 9.32 13.75
N GLY A 87 5.77 9.57 14.75
CA GLY A 87 6.93 10.45 14.61
C GLY A 87 7.90 9.98 13.53
N SER A 88 8.89 10.82 13.19
CA SER A 88 9.99 10.41 12.33
C SER A 88 10.77 9.25 12.97
N PHE A 89 11.39 8.42 12.15
CA PHE A 89 12.13 7.26 12.66
C PHE A 89 13.26 6.83 11.73
N ASP A 90 14.30 6.25 12.30
CA ASP A 90 15.43 5.70 11.55
C ASP A 90 15.02 4.40 10.85
N MET A 91 15.20 4.37 9.52
CA MET A 91 14.94 3.20 8.69
C MET A 91 16.14 2.27 8.57
N LYS A 92 17.36 2.73 8.91
CA LYS A 92 18.59 1.95 8.76
C LYS A 92 18.49 0.58 9.41
N PRO A 93 18.02 0.43 10.67
CA PRO A 93 17.92 -0.89 11.29
C PRO A 93 17.04 -1.85 10.50
N SER A 94 15.89 -1.40 10.00
CA SER A 94 14.98 -2.22 9.19
C SER A 94 15.57 -2.60 7.83
N ILE A 95 16.29 -1.68 7.19
CA ILE A 95 16.96 -1.92 5.90
C ILE A 95 18.11 -2.92 6.05
N LEU A 96 18.84 -2.89 7.17
CA LEU A 96 19.95 -3.80 7.46
C LEU A 96 19.49 -5.14 8.03
N ALA A 97 18.33 -5.20 8.68
CA ALA A 97 17.69 -6.43 9.14
C ALA A 97 17.06 -7.26 7.99
N SER A 98 17.03 -6.70 6.79
CA SER A 98 16.54 -7.33 5.56
C SER A 98 17.25 -8.65 5.22
N LYS A 99 16.52 -9.66 4.72
CA LYS A 99 17.13 -10.87 4.11
C LYS A 99 17.97 -10.55 2.88
N ARG A 100 17.73 -9.39 2.24
CA ARG A 100 18.55 -8.89 1.11
C ARG A 100 19.88 -8.33 1.58
N ALA A 101 20.05 -8.05 2.87
CA ALA A 101 21.33 -7.59 3.42
C ALA A 101 22.42 -8.63 3.14
N ARG A 102 23.62 -8.11 2.92
CA ARG A 102 24.85 -8.84 2.63
C ARG A 102 25.81 -8.61 3.78
N MET A 103 26.77 -9.51 3.93
CA MET A 103 27.90 -9.33 4.83
C MET A 103 29.10 -8.84 4.03
N GLY A 104 29.64 -7.67 4.37
CA GLY A 104 30.85 -7.11 3.79
C GLY A 104 31.98 -7.06 4.82
N LYS A 105 33.16 -6.59 4.39
CA LYS A 105 34.31 -6.40 5.31
C LYS A 105 34.00 -5.45 6.47
N ASN A 106 33.11 -4.48 6.25
CA ASN A 106 32.75 -3.43 7.20
C ASN A 106 31.35 -3.63 7.81
N GLY A 107 30.93 -4.89 7.97
CA GLY A 107 29.63 -5.24 8.55
C GLY A 107 28.51 -5.39 7.51
N ARG A 108 27.26 -5.31 8.00
CA ARG A 108 26.07 -5.54 7.18
C ARG A 108 25.80 -4.37 6.24
N TYR A 109 25.39 -4.69 5.02
CA TYR A 109 24.97 -3.67 4.05
C TYR A 109 23.87 -4.17 3.12
N THR A 110 23.04 -3.26 2.65
CA THR A 110 21.98 -3.51 1.68
C THR A 110 22.13 -2.56 0.49
N ILE A 111 22.09 -3.10 -0.72
CA ILE A 111 22.03 -2.31 -1.95
C ILE A 111 20.56 -2.11 -2.30
N VAL A 112 20.13 -0.87 -2.46
CA VAL A 112 18.75 -0.50 -2.81
C VAL A 112 18.71 0.11 -4.20
N PRO A 113 17.96 -0.50 -5.15
CA PRO A 113 17.68 0.11 -6.44
C PRO A 113 16.65 1.23 -6.29
N LEU A 114 16.89 2.33 -6.98
CA LEU A 114 16.02 3.47 -7.13
C LEU A 114 15.75 3.70 -8.61
N SER A 115 14.48 4.00 -8.93
CA SER A 115 14.04 4.37 -10.29
C SER A 115 13.82 5.88 -10.45
N LYS A 116 13.99 6.63 -9.36
CA LYS A 116 13.78 8.08 -9.30
C LYS A 116 14.91 8.77 -8.55
N GLU A 117 15.18 10.00 -8.92
CA GLU A 117 16.09 10.90 -8.23
C GLU A 117 15.50 11.44 -6.92
N LYS A 118 16.32 12.11 -6.10
CA LYS A 118 15.90 12.67 -4.80
C LYS A 118 14.70 13.64 -4.93
N GLY A 119 14.59 14.33 -6.07
CA GLY A 119 13.47 15.22 -6.41
C GLY A 119 12.22 14.52 -6.97
N GLY A 120 12.23 13.19 -7.11
CA GLY A 120 11.10 12.41 -7.63
C GLY A 120 11.04 12.29 -9.15
N GLU A 121 11.92 12.97 -9.88
CA GLU A 121 12.09 12.80 -11.31
C GLU A 121 12.54 11.38 -11.66
N LYS A 122 12.09 10.87 -12.80
CA LYS A 122 12.54 9.57 -13.31
C LYS A 122 14.02 9.67 -13.68
N ILE A 123 14.77 8.61 -13.39
CA ILE A 123 16.16 8.51 -13.84
C ILE A 123 16.19 8.33 -15.35
N SER A 124 16.91 9.19 -16.05
CA SER A 124 17.13 9.14 -17.49
C SER A 124 18.49 9.72 -17.86
N PRO A 125 19.00 9.45 -19.08
CA PRO A 125 20.23 10.08 -19.56
C PRO A 125 20.15 11.61 -19.60
N SER A 126 18.95 12.18 -19.73
CA SER A 126 18.73 13.63 -19.79
C SER A 126 18.91 14.34 -18.45
N ASN A 127 18.79 13.64 -17.31
CA ASN A 127 18.88 14.25 -15.98
C ASN A 127 19.83 13.51 -15.02
N SER A 128 20.52 12.47 -15.49
CA SER A 128 21.36 11.61 -14.66
C SER A 128 22.65 11.23 -15.38
N ASN A 129 23.77 11.27 -14.65
CA ASN A 129 25.04 10.76 -15.14
C ASN A 129 25.04 9.23 -15.12
N ILE A 130 24.91 8.62 -16.30
CA ILE A 130 24.96 7.17 -16.45
C ILE A 130 26.41 6.70 -16.29
N ASN A 131 26.66 5.81 -15.33
CA ASN A 131 27.97 5.24 -15.08
C ASN A 131 28.31 4.19 -16.15
N GLY A 132 27.43 3.21 -16.35
CA GLY A 132 27.70 2.09 -17.25
C GLY A 132 26.45 1.28 -17.61
N LEU A 133 26.63 0.37 -18.55
CA LEU A 133 25.67 -0.69 -18.88
C LEU A 133 25.85 -1.84 -17.89
N MET A 134 24.75 -2.29 -17.29
CA MET A 134 24.71 -3.43 -16.39
C MET A 134 23.93 -4.58 -17.06
N THR A 135 24.63 -5.67 -17.37
CA THR A 135 24.03 -6.83 -18.03
C THR A 135 24.00 -8.01 -17.08
N LYS A 136 22.83 -8.63 -16.88
CA LYS A 136 22.75 -9.85 -16.06
C LYS A 136 23.40 -11.01 -16.81
N ILE A 137 24.45 -11.58 -16.23
CA ILE A 137 25.21 -12.69 -16.83
C ILE A 137 24.95 -14.04 -16.16
N GLY A 138 24.17 -14.07 -15.08
CA GLY A 138 23.82 -15.32 -14.42
C GLY A 138 23.25 -15.11 -13.02
N SER A 139 23.17 -16.18 -12.24
CA SER A 139 22.83 -16.14 -10.82
C SER A 139 23.69 -17.14 -10.05
N ARG A 140 24.02 -16.84 -8.80
CA ARG A 140 24.75 -17.74 -7.89
C ARG A 140 24.05 -17.85 -6.54
N LYS A 141 24.23 -18.97 -5.86
CA LYS A 141 23.82 -19.12 -4.46
C LYS A 141 24.93 -18.59 -3.56
N GLU A 142 24.60 -17.70 -2.64
CA GLU A 142 25.53 -17.19 -1.62
C GLU A 142 24.81 -17.03 -0.28
N PRO A 143 25.50 -17.19 0.87
CA PRO A 143 24.92 -16.93 2.17
C PRO A 143 24.61 -15.43 2.33
N ASN A 144 23.46 -15.11 2.91
CA ASN A 144 23.12 -13.74 3.31
C ASN A 144 23.72 -13.40 4.70
N ALA A 145 23.41 -12.20 5.21
CA ALA A 145 23.86 -11.73 6.52
C ALA A 145 23.36 -12.57 7.74
N TYR A 146 22.52 -13.58 7.50
CA TYR A 146 21.97 -14.51 8.49
C TYR A 146 22.45 -15.96 8.26
N GLY A 147 23.41 -16.18 7.34
CA GLY A 147 23.89 -17.52 7.00
C GLY A 147 22.93 -18.33 6.11
N GLN A 148 21.83 -17.74 5.66
CA GLN A 148 20.86 -18.42 4.79
C GLN A 148 21.31 -18.34 3.34
N THR A 149 21.27 -19.48 2.63
CA THR A 149 21.58 -19.53 1.20
C THR A 149 20.51 -18.82 0.38
N VAL A 150 20.90 -17.81 -0.38
CA VAL A 150 20.01 -17.03 -1.25
C VAL A 150 20.56 -16.96 -2.67
N THR A 151 19.67 -16.94 -3.66
CA THR A 151 20.04 -16.74 -5.07
C THR A 151 20.27 -15.26 -5.34
N ARG A 152 21.40 -14.93 -5.95
CA ARG A 152 21.80 -13.56 -6.28
C ARG A 152 22.24 -13.48 -7.73
N ASN A 153 21.75 -12.46 -8.42
CA ASN A 153 22.13 -12.21 -9.81
C ASN A 153 23.60 -11.78 -9.89
N ARG A 154 24.30 -12.27 -10.91
CA ARG A 154 25.62 -11.80 -11.32
C ARG A 154 25.46 -10.87 -12.50
N TYR A 155 26.17 -9.75 -12.47
CA TYR A 155 26.14 -8.74 -13.52
C TYR A 155 27.53 -8.51 -14.08
N SER A 156 27.63 -8.28 -15.39
CA SER A 156 28.77 -7.63 -16.02
C SER A 156 28.49 -6.14 -16.14
N TYR A 157 29.56 -5.36 -16.14
CA TYR A 157 29.50 -3.91 -16.29
C TYR A 157 30.39 -3.51 -17.46
N SER A 158 29.83 -2.81 -18.42
CA SER A 158 30.56 -2.21 -19.55
C SER A 158 30.27 -0.73 -19.64
N ARG A 159 31.07 -0.02 -20.44
CA ARG A 159 30.85 1.39 -20.74
C ARG A 159 30.65 1.53 -22.24
N ASP A 160 29.60 2.24 -22.61
CA ASP A 160 29.32 2.59 -23.99
C ASP A 160 29.58 4.08 -24.23
N GLN A 161 29.62 4.46 -25.50
CA GLN A 161 29.80 5.85 -25.93
C GLN A 161 28.66 6.73 -25.37
N GLY A 162 29.02 7.85 -24.73
CA GLY A 162 28.06 8.74 -24.04
C GLY A 162 27.83 8.42 -22.57
N MET A 163 28.42 7.34 -22.02
CA MET A 163 28.40 7.07 -20.58
C MET A 163 29.56 7.76 -19.88
N SER A 164 29.29 8.31 -18.70
CA SER A 164 30.27 9.09 -17.94
C SER A 164 31.34 8.23 -17.26
N GLY A 165 31.10 6.93 -17.06
CA GLY A 165 31.96 6.05 -16.27
C GLY A 165 32.06 6.41 -14.78
N LYS A 166 31.25 7.38 -14.33
CA LYS A 166 31.24 7.95 -12.98
C LYS A 166 29.79 7.95 -12.45
N GLY A 167 29.64 7.87 -11.13
CA GLY A 167 28.33 7.88 -10.47
C GLY A 167 27.75 6.49 -10.19
N ASN A 168 26.46 6.43 -9.86
CA ASN A 168 25.79 5.24 -9.35
C ASN A 168 24.51 4.86 -10.12
N VAL A 169 24.31 5.44 -11.31
CA VAL A 169 23.22 5.12 -12.22
C VAL A 169 23.71 4.16 -13.29
N TYR A 170 22.96 3.10 -13.54
CA TYR A 170 23.30 2.11 -14.55
C TYR A 170 22.13 1.93 -15.51
N GLU A 171 22.46 1.81 -16.79
CA GLU A 171 21.52 1.38 -17.82
C GLU A 171 21.42 -0.14 -17.81
N THR A 172 20.24 -0.67 -18.09
CA THR A 172 20.00 -2.08 -18.41
C THR A 172 19.23 -2.11 -19.71
N ARG A 173 19.65 -2.98 -20.64
CA ARG A 173 19.03 -3.12 -21.95
C ARG A 173 18.34 -4.47 -22.07
N GLN A 174 17.15 -4.46 -22.63
CA GLN A 174 16.42 -5.67 -22.97
C GLN A 174 16.09 -5.63 -24.46
N HIS A 175 16.57 -6.63 -25.20
CA HIS A 175 16.18 -6.83 -26.59
C HIS A 175 14.74 -7.35 -26.64
N GLN A 176 13.89 -6.68 -27.40
CA GLN A 176 12.54 -7.13 -27.68
C GLN A 176 12.52 -8.04 -28.92
N LYS A 177 11.41 -8.75 -29.10
CA LYS A 177 11.24 -9.72 -30.21
C LYS A 177 11.28 -9.05 -31.59
N ASP A 178 10.96 -7.77 -31.66
CA ASP A 178 10.98 -6.95 -32.88
C ASP A 178 12.38 -6.36 -33.20
N GLY A 179 13.40 -6.73 -32.42
CA GLY A 179 14.76 -6.19 -32.57
C GLY A 179 14.98 -4.83 -31.91
N SER A 180 13.93 -4.21 -31.35
CA SER A 180 14.07 -2.96 -30.60
C SER A 180 14.77 -3.20 -29.25
N ILE A 181 15.43 -2.17 -28.74
CA ILE A 181 16.09 -2.21 -27.44
C ILE A 181 15.30 -1.33 -26.47
N GLN A 182 14.82 -1.96 -25.40
CA GLN A 182 14.25 -1.24 -24.28
C GLN A 182 15.31 -0.99 -23.21
N SER A 183 15.62 0.28 -22.99
CA SER A 183 16.53 0.71 -21.94
C SER A 183 15.79 1.08 -20.66
N SER A 184 16.30 0.63 -19.51
CA SER A 184 15.85 1.06 -18.20
C SER A 184 17.02 1.48 -17.32
N TYR A 185 16.83 2.57 -16.57
CA TYR A 185 17.88 3.20 -15.79
C TYR A 185 17.61 3.04 -14.30
N THR A 186 18.60 2.58 -13.57
CA THR A 186 18.49 2.32 -12.12
C THR A 186 19.67 2.93 -11.39
N LYS A 187 19.37 3.70 -10.35
CA LYS A 187 20.36 4.21 -9.41
C LYS A 187 20.49 3.25 -8.25
N PHE A 188 21.70 2.95 -7.82
CA PHE A 188 21.92 2.14 -6.64
C PHE A 188 22.44 2.99 -5.49
N ILE A 189 21.80 2.86 -4.34
CA ILE A 189 22.34 3.38 -3.08
C ILE A 189 22.70 2.21 -2.17
N THR A 190 23.77 2.37 -1.41
CA THR A 190 24.20 1.38 -0.43
C THR A 190 23.89 1.92 0.97
N VAL A 191 23.20 1.12 1.77
CA VAL A 191 22.96 1.40 3.19
C VAL A 191 23.81 0.42 3.99
N SER A 192 24.68 0.94 4.84
CA SER A 192 25.58 0.20 5.73
C SER A 192 25.39 0.64 7.17
N GLU A 193 26.05 -0.04 8.12
CA GLU A 193 26.05 0.36 9.53
C GLU A 193 26.59 1.78 9.75
N SER A 194 27.61 2.18 8.97
CA SER A 194 28.19 3.53 8.95
C SER A 194 27.35 4.58 8.23
N SER A 195 26.29 4.19 7.54
CA SER A 195 25.42 5.13 6.84
C SER A 195 24.55 5.93 7.82
N ASN A 196 24.33 7.20 7.52
CA ASN A 196 23.50 8.12 8.32
C ASN A 196 22.40 8.76 7.46
N GLY A 197 21.40 9.38 8.09
CA GLY A 197 20.39 10.17 7.39
C GLY A 197 19.25 9.37 6.73
N PHE A 198 19.08 8.09 7.07
CA PHE A 198 17.98 7.26 6.58
C PHE A 198 16.71 7.44 7.42
N ILE A 199 16.32 8.69 7.65
CA ILE A 199 15.15 9.02 8.47
C ILE A 199 13.90 9.05 7.60
N TYR A 200 12.89 8.25 7.96
CA TYR A 200 11.55 8.40 7.39
C TYR A 200 10.85 9.59 8.04
N PRO A 201 10.21 10.48 7.27
CA PRO A 201 9.47 11.60 7.83
C PRO A 201 8.29 11.13 8.69
N ALA A 202 7.81 12.01 9.56
CA ALA A 202 6.64 11.71 10.39
C ALA A 202 5.41 11.37 9.52
N ILE A 203 4.66 10.36 9.94
CA ILE A 203 3.37 9.99 9.35
C ILE A 203 2.30 10.73 10.14
N LYS A 204 1.58 11.65 9.49
CA LYS A 204 0.49 12.39 10.14
C LYS A 204 -0.70 11.45 10.40
N ALA A 205 -1.26 11.55 11.60
CA ALA A 205 -2.50 10.88 11.97
C ALA A 205 -3.64 11.31 11.04
N GLN A 206 -4.32 10.34 10.45
CA GLN A 206 -5.43 10.63 9.54
C GLN A 206 -6.77 10.70 10.24
N ASN A 207 -6.92 9.99 11.37
CA ASN A 207 -8.19 9.86 12.10
C ASN A 207 -9.37 9.51 11.18
N ASN A 208 -9.14 8.57 10.24
CA ASN A 208 -10.10 8.21 9.20
C ASN A 208 -11.36 7.59 9.82
N GLN A 209 -11.22 6.82 10.89
CA GLN A 209 -12.35 6.21 11.58
C GLN A 209 -13.29 7.29 12.13
N ALA A 210 -12.77 8.26 12.89
CA ALA A 210 -13.59 9.33 13.48
C ALA A 210 -14.29 10.20 12.42
N LYS A 211 -13.58 10.49 11.31
CA LYS A 211 -14.16 11.23 10.18
C LYS A 211 -15.33 10.47 9.56
N ILE A 212 -15.19 9.17 9.37
CA ILE A 212 -16.21 8.34 8.71
C ILE A 212 -17.38 8.06 9.65
N GLU A 213 -17.14 7.83 10.94
CA GLU A 213 -18.19 7.76 11.94
C GLU A 213 -19.05 9.02 11.93
N THR A 214 -18.43 10.20 11.77
CA THR A 214 -19.17 11.46 11.66
C THR A 214 -20.04 11.51 10.40
N VAL A 215 -19.52 11.07 9.25
CA VAL A 215 -20.27 10.99 8.00
C VAL A 215 -21.44 10.02 8.12
N VAL A 216 -21.20 8.83 8.68
CA VAL A 216 -22.23 7.80 8.89
C VAL A 216 -23.30 8.31 9.86
N LYS A 217 -22.93 8.92 10.99
CA LYS A 217 -23.89 9.49 11.94
C LYS A 217 -24.79 10.55 11.29
N LYS A 218 -24.21 11.44 10.46
CA LYS A 218 -25.00 12.43 9.70
C LYS A 218 -25.95 11.76 8.70
N ALA A 219 -25.49 10.73 8.00
CA ALA A 219 -26.32 10.00 7.04
C ALA A 219 -27.47 9.23 7.71
N LEU A 220 -27.22 8.62 8.88
CA LEU A 220 -28.23 7.94 9.69
C LEU A 220 -29.26 8.92 10.28
N ALA A 221 -28.86 10.17 10.56
CA ALA A 221 -29.78 11.22 11.00
C ALA A 221 -30.55 11.90 9.86
N SER A 222 -30.28 11.54 8.60
CA SER A 222 -30.82 12.23 7.43
C SER A 222 -32.34 12.10 7.30
N ASN A 223 -32.98 13.14 6.76
CA ASN A 223 -34.41 13.12 6.45
C ASN A 223 -34.77 12.04 5.43
N SER A 224 -33.85 11.69 4.53
CA SER A 224 -34.02 10.60 3.56
C SER A 224 -34.22 9.26 4.25
N LEU A 225 -33.39 8.93 5.25
CA LEU A 225 -33.54 7.67 5.98
C LEU A 225 -34.82 7.67 6.83
N LYS A 226 -35.11 8.78 7.52
CA LYS A 226 -36.36 8.94 8.28
C LYS A 226 -37.59 8.75 7.40
N SER A 227 -37.58 9.32 6.19
CA SER A 227 -38.66 9.19 5.20
C SER A 227 -38.82 7.75 4.71
N ALA A 228 -37.72 7.03 4.48
CA ALA A 228 -37.76 5.62 4.08
C ALA A 228 -38.35 4.73 5.18
N VAL A 229 -37.94 4.93 6.43
CA VAL A 229 -38.50 4.22 7.59
C VAL A 229 -40.00 4.48 7.70
N ALA A 230 -40.44 5.74 7.59
CA ALA A 230 -41.86 6.09 7.64
C ALA A 230 -42.67 5.43 6.51
N LYS A 231 -42.12 5.35 5.29
CA LYS A 231 -42.77 4.69 4.14
C LYS A 231 -42.87 3.18 4.34
N ASP A 232 -41.83 2.54 4.86
CA ASP A 232 -41.85 1.10 5.13
C ASP A 232 -42.83 0.76 6.26
N ILE A 233 -42.86 1.53 7.35
CA ILE A 233 -43.85 1.38 8.44
C ILE A 233 -45.27 1.57 7.90
N LYS A 234 -45.52 2.59 7.06
CA LYS A 234 -46.83 2.79 6.43
C LYS A 234 -47.23 1.57 5.61
N GLY A 235 -46.31 0.97 4.86
CA GLY A 235 -46.53 -0.27 4.12
C GLY A 235 -46.92 -1.44 5.02
N ILE A 236 -46.22 -1.62 6.16
CA ILE A 236 -46.53 -2.65 7.15
C ILE A 236 -47.93 -2.46 7.73
N ILE A 237 -48.28 -1.23 8.14
CA ILE A 237 -49.60 -0.92 8.69
C ILE A 237 -50.68 -1.21 7.65
N SER A 238 -50.51 -0.76 6.40
CA SER A 238 -51.46 -1.06 5.32
C SER A 238 -51.63 -2.56 5.08
N HIS A 239 -50.55 -3.35 5.16
CA HIS A 239 -50.63 -4.80 5.05
C HIS A 239 -51.38 -5.43 6.23
N LEU A 240 -51.12 -5.00 7.46
CA LEU A 240 -51.82 -5.47 8.66
C LEU A 240 -53.31 -5.13 8.64
N VAL A 241 -53.67 -3.90 8.25
CA VAL A 241 -55.06 -3.48 8.13
C VAL A 241 -55.79 -4.31 7.07
N LYS A 242 -55.17 -4.60 5.92
CA LYS A 242 -55.77 -5.51 4.92
C LYS A 242 -55.93 -6.93 5.46
N LYS A 243 -54.97 -7.42 6.24
CA LYS A 243 -54.96 -8.80 6.76
C LYS A 243 -55.96 -9.01 7.90
N TYR A 244 -56.18 -8.01 8.75
CA TYR A 244 -56.95 -8.16 10.00
C TYR A 244 -58.15 -7.21 10.11
N GLY A 245 -58.22 -6.17 9.28
CA GLY A 245 -59.30 -5.17 9.27
C GLY A 245 -60.41 -5.46 8.26
N SER A 246 -60.26 -6.46 7.40
CA SER A 246 -61.36 -7.03 6.62
C SER A 246 -62.14 -8.01 7.49
N LYS A 247 -62.95 -7.48 8.40
CA LYS A 247 -64.11 -8.16 8.98
C LYS A 247 -65.35 -7.34 8.65
#